data_AF-A0A0E2B148-F1
#
_entry.id   AF-A0A0E2B148-F1
#
_cell.length_a   1.000
_cell.length_b   1.000
_cell.length_c   1.000
_cell.angle_alpha   90.00
_cell.angle_beta   90.00
_cell.angle_gamma   90.00
#
_symmetry.space_group_name_H-M   'P 1'
#
loop_
_entity.id
_entity.type
_entity.pdbx_description
1 polymer ?
#
loop_
_entity_poly.entity_id
_entity_poly.type
_entity_poly.pdbx_seq_one_letter_code
_entity_poly.pdbx_strand_id
1 'polypeptide(L)'
;MNLQKVVILILLCFLSQLKAEEKGHYHNLNKALQNPMDVRTLDLSKNQLTTLPKEIRKLQKLNTLNLDDIPALKSQEKRFRNYFPKQVFTLSK
;
A
#
# COMPACT_ATOMS: atom_id res chain seq x y z
N MET A 1 -9.98 31.19 -7.32
CA MET A 1 -9.17 30.25 -6.50
C MET A 1 -8.24 31.10 -5.65
N ASN A 2 -8.33 31.03 -4.30
CA ASN A 2 -7.62 31.96 -3.41
C ASN A 2 -6.27 31.38 -3.00
N LEU A 3 -5.21 32.20 -3.02
CA LEU A 3 -3.84 31.84 -2.65
C LEU A 3 -3.74 31.18 -1.26
N GLN A 4 -4.57 31.60 -0.30
CA GLN A 4 -4.65 30.97 1.03
C GLN A 4 -5.09 29.50 0.96
N LYS A 5 -6.02 29.15 0.05
CA LYS A 5 -6.48 27.76 -0.12
C LYS A 5 -5.39 26.87 -0.74
N VAL A 6 -4.56 27.43 -1.61
CA VAL A 6 -3.43 26.71 -2.24
C VAL A 6 -2.34 26.43 -1.21
N VAL A 7 -2.03 27.40 -0.35
CA VAL A 7 -1.05 27.23 0.75
C VAL A 7 -1.53 26.19 1.76
N ILE A 8 -2.82 26.20 2.13
CA ILE A 8 -3.41 25.19 3.03
C ILE A 8 -3.35 23.79 2.39
N LEU A 9 -3.66 23.66 1.09
CA LEU A 9 -3.60 22.38 0.37
C LEU A 9 -2.17 21.83 0.32
N ILE A 10 -1.18 22.70 0.07
CA ILE A 10 0.25 22.33 0.07
C ILE A 10 0.70 21.92 1.48
N LEU A 11 0.31 22.65 2.53
CA LEU A 11 0.59 22.30 3.92
C LEU A 11 -0.03 20.95 4.33
N LEU A 12 -1.28 20.68 3.93
CA LEU A 12 -1.93 19.38 4.15
C LEU A 12 -1.21 18.25 3.40
N CYS A 13 -0.75 18.51 2.17
CA CYS A 13 0.11 17.58 1.43
C CYS A 13 1.42 17.33 2.18
N PHE A 14 2.11 18.35 2.70
CA PHE A 14 3.34 18.16 3.48
C PHE A 14 3.10 17.45 4.82
N LEU A 15 1.97 17.68 5.49
CA LEU A 15 1.62 16.96 6.72
C LEU A 15 1.36 15.47 6.48
N SER A 16 0.84 15.09 5.30
CA SER A 16 0.74 13.69 4.88
C SER A 16 2.12 13.05 4.64
N GLN A 17 3.13 13.84 4.24
CA GLN A 17 4.51 13.39 4.04
C GLN A 17 5.33 13.40 5.36
N LEU A 18 4.90 14.17 6.37
CA LEU A 18 5.53 14.30 7.70
C LEU A 18 5.08 13.27 8.73
N LYS A 19 4.13 12.39 8.38
CA LYS A 19 3.78 11.26 9.24
C LYS A 19 5.05 10.41 9.38
N ALA A 20 5.58 10.33 10.60
CA ALA A 20 6.81 9.61 10.93
C ALA A 20 6.88 8.32 10.14
N GLU A 21 7.97 8.13 9.38
CA GLU A 21 8.21 6.94 8.58
C GLU A 21 8.40 5.78 9.56
N GLU A 22 7.29 5.16 10.00
CA GLU A 22 7.33 3.95 10.81
C GLU A 22 8.03 2.90 9.96
N LYS A 23 9.29 2.65 10.28
CA LYS A 23 10.16 1.74 9.54
C LYS A 23 9.41 0.44 9.24
N GLY A 24 9.25 0.14 7.95
CA GLY A 24 8.51 -1.03 7.49
C GLY A 24 7.04 -0.81 7.14
N HIS A 25 6.50 0.39 7.25
CA HIS A 25 5.15 0.74 6.78
C HIS A 25 5.22 1.51 5.47
N TYR A 26 4.63 0.95 4.43
CA TYR A 26 4.65 1.50 3.08
C TYR A 26 3.24 1.65 2.54
N HIS A 27 3.00 2.72 1.78
CA HIS A 27 1.74 2.97 1.06
C HIS A 27 1.94 3.01 -0.47
N ASN A 28 3.14 2.63 -0.92
CA ASN A 28 3.53 2.68 -2.32
C ASN A 28 4.30 1.41 -2.67
N LEU A 29 3.76 0.65 -3.62
CA LEU A 29 4.33 -0.62 -4.04
C LEU A 29 5.76 -0.48 -4.60
N ASN A 30 6.06 0.59 -5.34
CA ASN A 30 7.42 0.80 -5.87
C ASN A 30 8.44 1.05 -4.75
N LYS A 31 8.09 1.89 -3.76
CA LYS A 31 8.97 2.11 -2.58
C LYS A 31 9.16 0.84 -1.76
N ALA A 32 8.11 0.04 -1.61
CA ALA A 32 8.17 -1.26 -0.93
C ALA A 32 9.11 -2.23 -1.66
N LEU A 33 9.02 -2.30 -3.00
CA LEU A 33 9.88 -3.16 -3.82
C LEU A 33 11.34 -2.73 -3.86
N GLN A 34 11.65 -1.46 -3.58
CA GLN A 34 13.03 -0.97 -3.42
C GLN A 34 13.63 -1.41 -2.07
N ASN A 35 12.81 -1.68 -1.06
CA ASN A 35 13.26 -2.04 0.29
C ASN A 35 12.62 -3.36 0.77
N PRO A 36 12.73 -4.46 0.01
CA PRO A 36 11.91 -5.67 0.21
C PRO A 36 12.16 -6.37 1.56
N MET A 37 13.31 -6.10 2.18
CA MET A 37 13.70 -6.66 3.48
C MET A 37 13.21 -5.84 4.68
N ASP A 38 12.65 -4.66 4.45
CA ASP A 38 12.18 -3.77 5.53
C ASP A 38 10.66 -3.73 5.63
N VAL A 39 9.94 -4.05 4.55
CA VAL A 39 8.48 -4.00 4.51
C VAL A 39 7.85 -4.99 5.49
N ARG A 40 7.10 -4.48 6.45
CA ARG A 40 6.24 -5.22 7.39
C ARG A 40 4.77 -5.04 7.09
N THR A 41 4.38 -3.82 6.73
CA THR A 41 3.02 -3.45 6.39
C THR A 41 3.03 -2.73 5.05
N LEU A 42 2.19 -3.18 4.13
CA LEU A 42 1.96 -2.54 2.84
C LEU A 42 0.48 -2.23 2.71
N ASP A 43 0.14 -0.95 2.74
CA ASP A 43 -1.22 -0.46 2.53
C ASP A 43 -1.38 0.08 1.11
N LEU A 44 -2.12 -0.64 0.28
CA LEU A 44 -2.48 -0.21 -1.07
C LEU A 44 -3.99 0.06 -1.19
N SER A 45 -4.71 0.19 -0.08
CA SER A 45 -6.14 0.43 -0.11
C SER A 45 -6.50 1.69 -0.91
N LYS A 46 -7.70 1.69 -1.51
CA LYS A 46 -8.24 2.81 -2.31
C LYS A 46 -7.39 3.21 -3.52
N ASN A 47 -6.52 2.32 -3.99
CA ASN A 47 -5.77 2.51 -5.23
C ASN A 47 -6.51 1.96 -6.45
N GLN A 48 -6.14 2.42 -7.65
CA GLN A 48 -6.70 1.96 -8.92
C GLN A 48 -5.91 0.79 -9.52
N LEU A 49 -5.34 -0.08 -8.67
CA LEU A 49 -4.55 -1.23 -9.12
C LEU A 49 -5.45 -2.28 -9.77
N THR A 50 -5.08 -2.73 -10.96
CA THR A 50 -5.79 -3.80 -11.68
C THR A 50 -5.11 -5.16 -11.55
N THR A 51 -3.86 -5.18 -11.11
CA THR A 51 -3.09 -6.40 -10.85
C THR A 51 -2.02 -6.16 -9.79
N LEU A 52 -1.53 -7.24 -9.16
CA LEU A 52 -0.31 -7.21 -8.36
C LEU A 52 0.83 -7.84 -9.17
N PRO A 53 2.00 -7.18 -9.27
CA PRO A 53 3.16 -7.74 -9.95
C PRO A 53 3.69 -8.97 -9.19
N LYS A 54 4.31 -9.92 -9.91
CA LYS A 54 4.86 -11.16 -9.29
C LYS A 54 5.95 -10.85 -8.27
N GLU A 55 6.62 -9.72 -8.45
CA GLU A 55 7.68 -9.15 -7.62
C GLU A 55 7.24 -8.88 -6.19
N ILE A 56 5.93 -8.76 -5.92
CA ILE A 56 5.42 -8.59 -4.56
C ILE A 56 5.81 -9.75 -3.62
N ARG A 57 6.14 -10.92 -4.19
CA ARG A 57 6.70 -12.07 -3.46
C ARG A 57 8.10 -11.83 -2.90
N LYS A 58 8.82 -10.80 -3.36
CA LYS A 58 10.13 -10.39 -2.82
C LYS A 58 10.00 -9.83 -1.39
N LEU A 59 8.81 -9.38 -0.99
CA LEU A 59 8.54 -8.80 0.33
C LEU A 59 8.45 -9.89 1.41
N GLN A 60 9.56 -10.59 1.67
CA GLN A 60 9.59 -11.78 2.52
C GLN A 60 9.23 -11.50 3.99
N LYS A 61 9.45 -10.26 4.46
CA LYS A 61 9.14 -9.83 5.82
C LYS A 61 7.77 -9.18 5.97
N LEU A 62 7.00 -9.09 4.87
CA LEU A 62 5.66 -8.54 4.88
C LEU A 62 4.79 -9.40 5.80
N ASN A 63 4.09 -8.74 6.72
CA ASN A 63 3.14 -9.35 7.65
C ASN A 63 1.72 -8.98 7.27
N THR A 64 1.50 -7.73 6.86
CA THR A 64 0.18 -7.19 6.54
C THR A 64 0.15 -6.59 5.15
N LEU A 65 -0.78 -7.04 4.31
CA LEU A 65 -1.10 -6.44 3.01
C LEU A 65 -2.56 -6.00 3.00
N ASN A 66 -2.81 -4.69 2.90
CA ASN A 66 -4.15 -4.11 2.81
C ASN A 66 -4.45 -3.73 1.36
N LEU A 67 -5.49 -4.34 0.76
CA LEU A 67 -5.95 -4.08 -0.60
C LEU A 67 -7.42 -3.63 -0.65
N ASP A 68 -7.95 -3.12 0.46
CA ASP A 68 -9.35 -2.69 0.57
C ASP A 68 -9.70 -1.63 -0.49
N ASP A 69 -10.95 -1.60 -0.93
CA ASP A 69 -11.44 -0.64 -1.93
C ASP A 69 -10.66 -0.66 -3.26
N ILE A 70 -10.19 -1.84 -3.70
CA ILE A 70 -9.64 -2.07 -5.04
C ILE A 70 -10.56 -3.03 -5.82
N PRO A 71 -11.63 -2.52 -6.47
CA PRO A 71 -12.66 -3.36 -7.10
C PRO A 71 -12.11 -4.37 -8.13
N ALA A 72 -11.09 -3.95 -8.88
CA ALA A 72 -10.48 -4.78 -9.92
C ALA A 72 -9.74 -6.03 -9.37
N LEU A 73 -9.30 -6.00 -8.12
CA LEU A 73 -8.60 -7.13 -7.48
C LEU A 73 -9.54 -8.06 -6.71
N LYS A 74 -10.78 -7.64 -6.46
CA LYS A 74 -11.75 -8.40 -5.67
C LYS A 74 -12.03 -9.79 -6.25
N SER A 75 -12.18 -9.88 -7.57
CA SER A 75 -12.37 -11.15 -8.28
C SER A 75 -11.14 -12.06 -8.28
N GLN A 76 -9.96 -11.52 -7.94
CA GLN A 76 -8.68 -12.23 -7.94
C GLN A 76 -8.21 -12.66 -6.54
N GLU A 77 -9.00 -12.47 -5.49
CA GLU A 77 -8.64 -12.77 -4.09
C GLU A 77 -7.98 -14.15 -3.93
N LYS A 78 -8.57 -15.19 -4.53
CA LYS A 78 -8.09 -16.57 -4.43
C LYS A 78 -6.66 -16.75 -4.95
N ARG A 79 -6.23 -15.96 -5.94
CA ARG A 79 -4.85 -15.95 -6.45
C ARG A 79 -3.87 -15.38 -5.42
N PHE A 80 -4.28 -14.40 -4.62
CA PHE A 80 -3.43 -13.75 -3.63
C PHE A 80 -3.16 -14.61 -2.40
N ARG A 81 -4.14 -15.44 -1.99
CA ARG A 81 -3.93 -16.42 -0.90
C ARG A 81 -2.76 -17.38 -1.19
N ASN A 82 -2.51 -17.70 -2.46
CA ASN A 82 -1.35 -18.52 -2.86
C ASN A 82 -0.02 -17.75 -2.83
N TYR A 83 -0.05 -16.42 -2.94
CA TYR A 83 1.17 -15.60 -2.90
C TYR A 83 1.60 -15.30 -1.47
N PHE A 84 0.65 -15.28 -0.54
CA PHE A 84 0.85 -14.86 0.83
C PHE A 84 0.30 -15.89 1.84
N PRO A 85 0.85 -17.12 1.88
CA PRO A 85 0.30 -18.19 2.72
C PRO A 85 0.50 -17.96 4.22
N LYS A 86 1.35 -17.01 4.63
CA LYS A 86 1.70 -16.76 6.04
C LYS A 86 1.33 -15.36 6.52
N GLN A 87 0.84 -14.49 5.65
CA GLN A 87 0.58 -13.08 5.94
C GLN A 87 -0.88 -12.83 6.24
N VAL A 88 -1.14 -11.83 7.07
CA VAL A 88 -2.47 -11.26 7.26
C VAL A 88 -2.81 -10.44 6.03
N PHE A 89 -3.72 -10.96 5.22
CA PHE A 89 -4.19 -10.32 4.00
C PHE A 89 -5.58 -9.77 4.23
N THR A 90 -5.74 -8.44 4.12
CA THR A 90 -7.04 -7.78 4.24
C THR A 90 -7.52 -7.36 2.87
N LEU A 91 -8.71 -7.86 2.54
CA LEU A 91 -9.50 -7.46 1.39
C LEU A 91 -10.94 -7.37 1.89
N SER A 92 -11.47 -6.15 1.98
CA SER A 92 -12.85 -5.89 2.39
C SER A 92 -13.84 -6.51 1.40
N LYS A 93 -14.94 -7.03 1.96
CA LYS A 93 -15.93 -7.85 1.26
C LYS A 93 -16.78 -7.14 0.23
#